data_AF-A0A8H5RPR1-F1
#
_entry.id   AF-A0A8H5RPR1-F1
#
_cell.length_a   1.000
_cell.length_b   1.000
_cell.length_c   1.000
_cell.angle_alpha   90.00
_cell.angle_beta   90.00
_cell.angle_gamma   90.00
#
_symmetry.space_group_name_H-M   'P 1'
#
loop_
_entity.id
_entity.type
_entity.pdbx_description
1 polymer ?
#
loop_
_entity_poly.entity_id
_entity_poly.type
_entity_poly.pdbx_seq_one_letter_code
_entity_poly.pdbx_strand_id
1 'polypeptide(L)'
;MGLAALHQRSLLVETNNHHLELEFHTKAVRQLQDFVSSIDINELRPENETLVEIITCGITLISFEVLRGSITNWQPHLTAMSSIAAMMHNQPSVLQPANQLPLPLFEGKAAAAMAFHLPVLLWMDLLACVATREAPKLPYDEWLGPKCTFQLAHIMGCHNSVMKGIGDIAVLSQWKSDCIGKGHLDLNAFQTKRQRIEDELETVMDTTPMASANSHGLLSVIPPSQASSHTKSEQRPEQDCVTRIFAAAALAQLAALTAEVSTDISVTACLLGT
;
A
#
# COMPACT_ATOMS: atom_id res chain seq x y z
N MET A 1 -2.49 6.09 22.44
CA MET A 1 -1.60 6.70 23.46
C MET A 1 -0.12 6.59 23.12
N GLY A 2 0.42 5.41 22.79
CA GLY A 2 1.85 5.27 22.42
C GLY A 2 2.28 6.19 21.27
N LEU A 3 1.51 6.25 20.18
CA LEU A 3 1.79 7.14 19.04
C LEU A 3 1.74 8.63 19.41
N ALA A 4 0.80 9.03 20.27
CA ALA A 4 0.69 10.40 20.76
C ALA A 4 1.89 10.78 21.66
N ALA A 5 2.30 9.87 22.55
CA ALA A 5 3.50 10.06 23.37
C ALA A 5 4.78 10.14 22.50
N LEU A 6 4.87 9.30 21.45
CA LEU A 6 5.96 9.35 20.47
C LEU A 6 6.01 10.72 19.75
N HIS A 7 4.87 11.23 19.30
CA HIS A 7 4.77 12.55 18.66
C HIS A 7 5.10 13.70 19.62
N GLN A 8 4.64 13.65 20.87
CA GLN A 8 4.99 14.65 21.87
C GLN A 8 6.51 14.67 22.12
N ARG A 9 7.13 13.48 22.20
CA ARG A 9 8.58 13.37 22.34
C ARG A 9 9.34 13.98 21.16
N SER A 10 8.89 13.77 19.92
CA SER A 10 9.56 14.36 18.76
C SER A 10 9.52 15.89 18.75
N LEU A 11 8.52 16.50 19.42
CA LEU A 11 8.44 17.96 19.57
C LEU A 11 9.29 18.50 20.72
N LEU A 12 9.39 17.76 21.81
CA LEU A 12 9.96 18.27 23.07
C LEU A 12 11.49 18.15 23.15
N VAL A 13 12.15 17.37 22.26
CA VAL A 13 13.61 17.08 22.34
C VAL A 13 14.03 16.62 23.75
N GLU A 14 13.08 16.08 24.53
CA GLU A 14 13.31 15.61 25.89
C GLU A 14 13.61 14.11 25.88
N THR A 15 14.81 13.76 26.31
CA THR A 15 15.34 12.38 26.34
C THR A 15 14.75 11.51 27.46
N ASN A 16 14.06 12.10 28.44
CA ASN A 16 13.65 11.38 29.66
C ASN A 16 12.32 10.62 29.54
N ASN A 17 11.52 10.85 28.49
CA ASN A 17 10.20 10.22 28.35
C ASN A 17 10.21 8.89 27.57
N HIS A 18 11.39 8.38 27.17
CA HIS A 18 11.52 7.20 26.30
C HIS A 18 10.81 5.93 26.81
N HIS A 19 10.57 5.87 28.11
CA HIS A 19 9.91 4.74 28.75
C HIS A 19 8.39 4.73 28.50
N LEU A 20 7.76 5.89 28.39
CA LEU A 20 6.31 5.99 28.43
C LEU A 20 5.67 5.57 27.10
N GLU A 21 6.22 5.96 25.95
CA GLU A 21 5.69 5.52 24.66
C GLU A 21 5.85 4.02 24.46
N LEU A 22 6.97 3.46 24.96
CA LEU A 22 7.24 2.03 24.88
C LEU A 22 6.36 1.23 25.83
N GLU A 23 6.09 1.74 27.03
CA GLU A 23 5.15 1.13 27.97
C GLU A 23 3.74 1.07 27.37
N PHE A 24 3.27 2.16 26.77
CA PHE A 24 1.98 2.17 26.07
C PHE A 24 1.96 1.21 24.88
N HIS A 25 3.05 1.13 24.12
CA HIS A 25 3.17 0.18 23.02
C HIS A 25 3.11 -1.27 23.53
N THR A 26 3.94 -1.65 24.49
CA THR A 26 3.97 -3.02 25.06
C THR A 26 2.62 -3.40 25.64
N LYS A 27 1.95 -2.47 26.34
CA LYS A 27 0.61 -2.70 26.87
C LYS A 27 -0.41 -2.93 25.74
N ALA A 28 -0.37 -2.11 24.69
CA ALA A 28 -1.27 -2.26 23.53
C ALA A 28 -1.06 -3.60 22.82
N VAL A 29 0.20 -4.01 22.59
CA VAL A 29 0.51 -5.31 21.96
C VAL A 29 -0.03 -6.47 22.80
N ARG A 30 0.21 -6.48 24.11
CA ARG A 30 -0.31 -7.53 25.01
C ARG A 30 -1.83 -7.58 25.01
N GLN A 31 -2.49 -6.44 25.15
CA GLN A 31 -3.94 -6.37 25.15
C GLN A 31 -4.56 -6.81 23.82
N LEU A 32 -3.94 -6.44 22.68
CA LEU A 32 -4.40 -6.91 21.38
C LEU A 32 -4.20 -8.42 21.23
N GLN A 33 -3.08 -8.97 21.69
CA GLN A 33 -2.84 -10.42 21.67
C GLN A 33 -3.85 -11.18 22.52
N ASP A 34 -4.11 -10.73 23.74
CA ASP A 34 -5.12 -11.33 24.63
C ASP A 34 -6.51 -11.27 23.98
N PHE A 35 -6.86 -10.12 23.38
CA PHE A 35 -8.13 -9.91 22.71
C PHE A 35 -8.29 -10.83 21.49
N VAL A 36 -7.32 -10.85 20.58
CA VAL A 36 -7.34 -11.71 19.39
C VAL A 36 -7.37 -13.20 19.77
N SER A 37 -6.69 -13.59 20.85
CA SER A 37 -6.70 -14.98 21.35
C SER A 37 -8.05 -15.38 21.96
N SER A 38 -8.87 -14.42 22.38
CA SER A 38 -10.18 -14.66 22.97
C SER A 38 -11.33 -14.78 21.94
N ILE A 39 -11.05 -14.46 20.68
CA ILE A 39 -12.05 -14.42 19.61
C ILE A 39 -11.84 -15.61 18.66
N ASP A 40 -12.92 -16.23 18.19
CA ASP A 40 -12.85 -17.11 17.03
C ASP A 40 -12.70 -16.27 15.76
N ILE A 41 -11.45 -16.13 15.31
CA ILE A 41 -11.09 -15.35 14.12
C ILE A 41 -11.86 -15.85 12.88
N ASN A 42 -12.28 -17.12 12.84
CA ASN A 42 -13.04 -17.67 11.70
C ASN A 42 -14.47 -17.13 11.63
N GLU A 43 -15.02 -16.61 12.72
CA GLU A 43 -16.36 -16.04 12.77
C GLU A 43 -16.38 -14.53 12.44
N LEU A 44 -15.21 -13.91 12.29
CA LEU A 44 -15.11 -12.48 11.97
C LEU A 44 -15.55 -12.21 10.53
N ARG A 45 -16.58 -11.38 10.39
CA ARG A 45 -17.10 -10.87 9.11
C ARG A 45 -16.72 -9.41 8.89
N PRO A 46 -16.68 -8.92 7.63
CA PRO A 46 -16.36 -7.51 7.33
C PRO A 46 -17.25 -6.49 8.04
N GLU A 47 -18.47 -6.87 8.41
CA GLU A 47 -19.44 -6.02 9.12
C GLU A 47 -19.21 -5.98 10.64
N ASN A 48 -18.25 -6.76 11.17
CA ASN A 48 -17.98 -6.85 12.59
C ASN A 48 -17.12 -5.66 13.08
N GLU A 49 -17.65 -4.87 14.02
CA GLU A 49 -16.93 -3.75 14.64
C GLU A 49 -15.63 -4.19 15.33
N THR A 50 -15.59 -5.41 15.89
CA THR A 50 -14.38 -6.00 16.50
C THR A 50 -13.23 -6.09 15.51
N LEU A 51 -13.53 -6.42 14.26
CA LEU A 51 -12.52 -6.56 13.22
C LEU A 51 -11.95 -5.21 12.79
N VAL A 52 -12.81 -4.20 12.72
CA VAL A 52 -12.38 -2.81 12.53
C VAL A 52 -11.42 -2.41 13.64
N GLU A 53 -11.74 -2.69 14.90
CA GLU A 53 -10.89 -2.36 16.04
C GLU A 53 -9.52 -3.06 15.97
N ILE A 54 -9.49 -4.36 15.63
CA ILE A 54 -8.26 -5.14 15.47
C ILE A 54 -7.37 -4.53 14.37
N ILE A 55 -7.92 -4.30 13.18
CA ILE A 55 -7.16 -3.76 12.04
C ILE A 55 -6.69 -2.33 12.34
N THR A 56 -7.54 -1.49 12.95
CA THR A 56 -7.18 -0.12 13.36
C THR A 56 -6.03 -0.13 14.36
N CYS A 57 -6.09 -1.02 15.35
CA CYS A 57 -5.02 -1.20 16.34
C CYS A 57 -3.72 -1.65 15.66
N GLY A 58 -3.79 -2.63 14.76
CA GLY A 58 -2.65 -3.12 13.98
C GLY A 58 -1.99 -2.05 13.11
N ILE A 59 -2.76 -1.27 12.35
CA ILE A 59 -2.26 -0.14 11.55
C ILE A 59 -1.57 0.90 12.44
N THR A 60 -2.12 1.17 13.63
CA THR A 60 -1.52 2.09 14.60
C THR A 60 -0.19 1.55 15.14
N LEU A 61 -0.09 0.24 15.40
CA LEU A 61 1.16 -0.42 15.84
C LEU A 61 2.24 -0.42 14.76
N ILE A 62 1.86 -0.71 13.51
CA ILE A 62 2.77 -0.61 12.36
C ILE A 62 3.32 0.82 12.25
N SER A 63 2.43 1.81 12.27
CA SER A 63 2.80 3.23 12.20
C SER A 63 3.71 3.64 13.36
N PHE A 64 3.43 3.18 14.57
CA PHE A 64 4.26 3.44 15.75
C PHE A 64 5.70 2.95 15.56
N GLU A 65 5.86 1.70 15.11
CA GLU A 65 7.20 1.11 14.91
C GLU A 65 7.96 1.83 13.80
N VAL A 66 7.31 2.10 12.66
CA VAL A 66 7.92 2.84 11.54
C VAL A 66 8.37 4.24 11.98
N LEU A 67 7.50 5.00 12.66
CA LEU A 67 7.81 6.36 13.10
C LEU A 67 8.85 6.43 14.22
N ARG A 68 9.04 5.33 14.97
CA ARG A 68 10.13 5.21 15.95
C ARG A 68 11.49 4.91 15.29
N GLY A 69 11.52 4.64 13.98
CA GLY A 69 12.73 4.25 13.25
C GLY A 69 13.08 2.78 13.42
N SER A 70 12.10 1.94 13.73
CA SER A 70 12.27 0.50 13.86
C SER A 70 12.56 -0.14 12.50
N ILE A 71 13.59 -0.98 12.43
CA ILE A 71 13.99 -1.62 11.17
C ILE A 71 13.10 -2.84 10.87
N THR A 72 12.73 -3.63 11.89
CA THR A 72 12.06 -4.92 11.71
C THR A 72 10.82 -5.13 12.58
N ASN A 73 10.62 -4.41 13.68
CA ASN A 73 9.52 -4.72 14.61
C ASN A 73 8.13 -4.36 14.07
N TRP A 74 8.05 -3.63 12.95
CA TRP A 74 6.79 -3.40 12.25
C TRP A 74 6.32 -4.66 11.46
N GLN A 75 7.24 -5.53 11.05
CA GLN A 75 6.94 -6.68 10.17
C GLN A 75 5.99 -7.71 10.80
N PRO A 76 6.11 -8.09 12.09
CA PRO A 76 5.15 -9.00 12.72
C PRO A 76 3.73 -8.42 12.75
N HIS A 77 3.59 -7.11 13.00
CA HIS A 77 2.29 -6.45 13.01
C HIS A 77 1.64 -6.43 11.64
N LEU A 78 2.41 -6.06 10.60
CA LEU A 78 1.93 -6.09 9.22
C LEU A 78 1.54 -7.51 8.80
N THR A 79 2.40 -8.50 9.05
CA THR A 79 2.12 -9.90 8.71
C THR A 79 0.84 -10.38 9.36
N ALA A 80 0.65 -10.13 10.66
CA ALA A 80 -0.57 -10.54 11.36
C ALA A 80 -1.83 -9.90 10.76
N MET A 81 -1.80 -8.59 10.49
CA MET A 81 -2.96 -7.88 9.94
C MET A 81 -3.25 -8.30 8.50
N SER A 82 -2.22 -8.47 7.67
CA SER A 82 -2.36 -8.97 6.30
C SER A 82 -2.93 -10.39 6.27
N SER A 83 -2.53 -11.27 7.21
CA SER A 83 -3.13 -12.60 7.35
C SER A 83 -4.61 -12.56 7.72
N ILE A 84 -5.00 -11.71 8.67
CA ILE A 84 -6.43 -11.53 9.03
C ILE A 84 -7.22 -11.03 7.83
N ALA A 85 -6.73 -9.99 7.15
CA ALA A 85 -7.40 -9.40 6.00
C ALA A 85 -7.49 -10.36 4.79
N ALA A 86 -6.43 -11.15 4.52
CA ALA A 86 -6.44 -12.17 3.47
C ALA A 86 -7.41 -13.31 3.81
N MET A 87 -7.46 -13.74 5.07
CA MET A 87 -8.43 -14.75 5.52
C MET A 87 -9.86 -14.27 5.32
N MET A 88 -10.18 -13.01 5.64
CA MET A 88 -11.49 -12.42 5.37
C MET A 88 -11.86 -12.48 3.89
N HIS A 89 -10.92 -12.09 3.01
CA HIS A 89 -11.10 -12.09 1.56
C HIS A 89 -11.45 -13.49 1.03
N ASN A 90 -10.82 -14.52 1.60
CA ASN A 90 -11.01 -15.91 1.20
C ASN A 90 -12.27 -16.56 1.82
N GLN A 91 -13.04 -15.85 2.65
CA GLN A 91 -14.27 -16.42 3.20
C GLN A 91 -15.35 -16.49 2.12
N PRO A 92 -16.06 -17.63 1.98
CA PRO A 92 -17.11 -17.77 1.00
C PRO A 92 -18.23 -16.77 1.30
N SER A 93 -18.47 -15.84 0.37
CA SER A 93 -19.65 -14.98 0.40
C SER A 93 -20.88 -15.87 0.43
N VAL A 94 -21.60 -15.89 1.55
CA VAL A 94 -22.88 -16.58 1.65
C VAL A 94 -23.82 -15.92 0.64
N LEU A 95 -24.05 -16.62 -0.49
CA LEU A 95 -24.99 -16.37 -1.57
C LEU A 95 -25.94 -15.18 -1.33
N GLN A 96 -25.62 -14.02 -1.89
CA GLN A 96 -26.63 -13.01 -2.19
C GLN A 96 -27.29 -13.39 -3.53
N PRO A 97 -28.62 -13.59 -3.59
CA PRO A 97 -29.30 -13.92 -4.84
C PRO A 97 -29.18 -12.75 -5.84
N ALA A 98 -28.88 -13.11 -7.09
CA ALA A 98 -28.45 -12.26 -8.21
C ALA A 98 -29.44 -11.19 -8.72
N ASN A 99 -30.40 -10.73 -7.91
CA ASN A 99 -31.50 -9.86 -8.36
C ASN A 99 -31.71 -8.60 -7.53
N GLN A 100 -30.73 -8.18 -6.73
CA GLN A 100 -30.74 -6.87 -6.12
C GLN A 100 -29.73 -5.99 -6.84
N LEU A 101 -30.22 -4.87 -7.40
CA LEU A 101 -29.41 -3.73 -7.83
C LEU A 101 -28.31 -3.48 -6.77
N PRO A 102 -27.07 -3.08 -7.12
CA PRO A 102 -26.03 -2.88 -6.11
C PRO A 102 -26.51 -1.78 -5.16
N LEU A 103 -27.09 -2.17 -4.02
CA LEU A 103 -27.28 -1.32 -2.87
C LEU A 103 -25.88 -0.80 -2.53
N PRO A 104 -25.74 0.47 -2.09
CA PRO A 104 -24.44 0.96 -1.68
C PRO A 104 -23.87 -0.04 -0.67
N LEU A 105 -22.69 -0.61 -0.98
CA LEU A 105 -21.96 -1.62 -0.19
C LEU A 105 -21.57 -1.13 1.23
N PHE A 106 -22.20 -0.05 1.71
CA PHE A 106 -21.87 0.73 2.90
C PHE A 106 -23.10 1.08 3.73
N GLU A 107 -23.97 0.11 4.02
CA GLU A 107 -24.92 0.25 5.13
C GLU A 107 -24.28 -0.26 6.43
N GLY A 108 -23.48 0.60 7.08
CA GLY A 108 -22.92 0.32 8.40
C GLY A 108 -21.62 1.05 8.70
N LYS A 109 -21.44 1.50 9.95
CA LYS A 109 -20.21 2.16 10.41
C LYS A 109 -18.99 1.25 10.24
N ALA A 110 -19.14 -0.04 10.50
CA ALA A 110 -18.08 -1.02 10.35
C ALA A 110 -17.61 -1.18 8.90
N ALA A 111 -18.56 -1.31 7.96
CA ALA A 111 -18.25 -1.43 6.53
C ALA A 111 -17.51 -0.19 5.99
N ALA A 112 -17.98 1.01 6.37
CA ALA A 112 -17.31 2.26 5.99
C ALA A 112 -15.88 2.35 6.56
N ALA A 113 -15.70 1.94 7.82
CA ALA A 113 -14.38 1.89 8.43
C ALA A 113 -13.47 0.86 7.72
N MET A 114 -13.97 -0.32 7.36
CA MET A 114 -13.19 -1.31 6.63
C MET A 114 -12.77 -0.85 5.23
N ALA A 115 -13.64 -0.13 4.51
CA ALA A 115 -13.26 0.47 3.23
C ALA A 115 -12.21 1.58 3.32
N PHE A 116 -11.94 2.11 4.51
CA PHE A 116 -10.79 2.96 4.75
C PHE A 116 -9.55 2.14 5.17
N HIS A 117 -9.72 1.24 6.14
CA HIS A 117 -8.58 0.53 6.73
C HIS A 117 -7.95 -0.52 5.81
N LEU A 118 -8.73 -1.26 5.00
CA LEU A 118 -8.18 -2.25 4.08
C LEU A 118 -7.28 -1.62 3.01
N PRO A 119 -7.66 -0.50 2.35
CA PRO A 119 -6.77 0.21 1.45
C PRO A 119 -5.50 0.76 2.13
N VAL A 120 -5.61 1.26 3.37
CA VAL A 120 -4.43 1.72 4.14
C VAL A 120 -3.48 0.55 4.42
N LEU A 121 -4.01 -0.61 4.84
CA LEU A 121 -3.21 -1.80 5.08
C LEU A 121 -2.56 -2.31 3.79
N LEU A 122 -3.30 -2.33 2.68
CA LEU A 122 -2.77 -2.67 1.36
C LEU A 122 -1.62 -1.74 0.97
N TRP A 123 -1.79 -0.43 1.15
CA TRP A 123 -0.74 0.54 0.87
C TRP A 123 0.52 0.28 1.71
N MET A 124 0.37 -0.03 3.01
CA MET A 124 1.50 -0.40 3.88
C MET A 124 2.18 -1.69 3.41
N ASP A 125 1.40 -2.71 3.03
CA ASP A 125 1.90 -4.00 2.54
C ASP A 125 2.74 -3.82 1.26
N LEU A 126 2.22 -3.08 0.28
CA LEU A 126 2.91 -2.82 -0.98
C LEU A 126 4.24 -2.07 -0.78
N LEU A 127 4.24 -1.02 0.06
CA LEU A 127 5.46 -0.26 0.36
C LEU A 127 6.48 -1.07 1.17
N ALA A 128 6.02 -1.87 2.12
CA ALA A 128 6.87 -2.77 2.86
C ALA A 128 7.53 -3.79 1.91
N CYS A 129 6.74 -4.43 1.07
CA CYS A 129 7.19 -5.49 0.18
C CYS A 129 8.17 -5.01 -0.89
N VAL A 130 7.95 -3.83 -1.48
CA VAL A 130 8.96 -3.27 -2.40
C VAL A 130 10.27 -2.93 -1.68
N ALA A 131 10.20 -2.44 -0.44
CA ALA A 131 11.39 -2.09 0.35
C ALA A 131 12.16 -3.33 0.84
N THR A 132 11.45 -4.42 1.18
CA THR A 132 12.04 -5.67 1.66
C THR A 132 12.28 -6.70 0.56
N ARG A 133 11.88 -6.41 -0.69
CA ARG A 133 11.94 -7.30 -1.85
C ARG A 133 11.16 -8.59 -1.70
N GLU A 134 10.12 -8.56 -0.87
CA GLU A 134 9.19 -9.67 -0.69
C GLU A 134 7.97 -9.49 -1.61
N ALA A 135 7.29 -10.58 -1.96
CA ALA A 135 5.98 -10.45 -2.61
C ALA A 135 4.93 -9.85 -1.65
N PRO A 136 3.96 -9.07 -2.14
CA PRO A 136 2.82 -8.61 -1.35
C PRO A 136 2.09 -9.77 -0.67
N LYS A 137 1.69 -9.57 0.59
CA LYS A 137 0.97 -10.57 1.40
C LYS A 137 -0.53 -10.51 1.12
N LEU A 138 -1.03 -9.35 0.71
CA LEU A 138 -2.42 -9.12 0.33
C LEU A 138 -2.63 -9.38 -1.18
N PRO A 139 -3.85 -9.77 -1.60
CA PRO A 139 -4.20 -10.03 -3.00
C PRO A 139 -4.35 -8.72 -3.79
N TYR A 140 -3.26 -7.97 -3.91
CA TYR A 140 -3.25 -6.62 -4.48
C TYR A 140 -3.71 -6.57 -5.93
N ASP A 141 -3.39 -7.59 -6.74
CA ASP A 141 -3.80 -7.64 -8.16
C ASP A 141 -5.32 -7.74 -8.30
N GLU A 142 -5.98 -8.48 -7.40
CA GLU A 142 -7.44 -8.53 -7.34
C GLU A 142 -8.03 -7.23 -6.80
N TRP A 143 -7.47 -6.73 -5.69
CA TRP A 143 -7.99 -5.54 -5.00
C TRP A 143 -7.79 -4.24 -5.78
N LEU A 144 -6.72 -4.12 -6.57
CA LEU A 144 -6.44 -2.97 -7.45
C LEU A 144 -6.80 -3.25 -8.92
N GLY A 145 -7.39 -4.41 -9.20
CA GLY A 145 -7.80 -4.83 -10.53
C GLY A 145 -9.10 -4.17 -11.00
N PRO A 146 -9.71 -4.69 -12.09
CA PRO A 146 -10.91 -4.09 -12.70
C PRO A 146 -12.14 -4.01 -11.78
N LYS A 147 -12.17 -4.80 -10.71
CA LYS A 147 -13.25 -4.85 -9.71
C LYS A 147 -12.94 -4.03 -8.45
N CYS A 148 -11.88 -3.22 -8.47
CA CYS A 148 -11.49 -2.40 -7.35
C CYS A 148 -12.65 -1.51 -6.88
N THR A 149 -12.93 -1.53 -5.57
CA THR A 149 -14.04 -0.80 -4.95
C THR A 149 -13.59 0.49 -4.23
N PHE A 150 -12.30 0.82 -4.27
CA PHE A 150 -11.72 1.95 -3.56
C PHE A 150 -10.69 2.69 -4.42
N GLN A 151 -10.40 3.95 -4.05
CA GLN A 151 -9.38 4.76 -4.73
C GLN A 151 -8.32 5.19 -3.73
N LEU A 152 -7.11 4.62 -3.83
CA LEU A 152 -5.96 5.00 -3.01
C LEU A 152 -5.56 6.47 -3.21
N ALA A 153 -5.94 7.07 -4.34
CA ALA A 153 -5.77 8.50 -4.57
C ALA A 153 -6.46 9.36 -3.50
N HIS A 154 -7.66 8.94 -3.08
CA HIS A 154 -8.47 9.66 -2.10
C HIS A 154 -8.04 9.39 -0.65
N ILE A 155 -7.35 8.28 -0.42
CA ILE A 155 -6.97 7.80 0.92
C ILE A 155 -5.51 8.14 1.23
N MET A 156 -4.61 7.80 0.30
CA MET A 156 -3.15 7.89 0.42
C MET A 156 -2.51 8.86 -0.58
N GLY A 157 -3.29 9.49 -1.45
CA GLY A 157 -2.80 10.48 -2.43
C GLY A 157 -2.17 9.88 -3.69
N CYS A 158 -2.11 8.55 -3.83
CA CYS A 158 -1.49 7.87 -4.97
C CYS A 158 -2.51 7.05 -5.77
N HIS A 159 -2.53 7.20 -7.10
CA HIS A 159 -3.38 6.40 -7.97
C HIS A 159 -3.15 4.89 -7.82
N ASN A 160 -4.23 4.11 -7.94
CA ASN A 160 -4.20 2.65 -7.85
C ASN A 160 -3.26 2.02 -8.89
N SER A 161 -3.17 2.58 -10.09
CA SER A 161 -2.26 2.11 -11.14
C SER A 161 -0.80 2.13 -10.72
N VAL A 162 -0.36 3.22 -10.07
CA VAL A 162 1.02 3.33 -9.56
C VAL A 162 1.24 2.37 -8.41
N MET A 163 0.29 2.27 -7.48
CA MET A 163 0.39 1.33 -6.36
C MET A 163 0.42 -0.12 -6.83
N LYS A 164 -0.34 -0.46 -7.88
CA LYS A 164 -0.27 -1.77 -8.55
C LYS A 164 1.12 -1.99 -9.15
N GLY A 165 1.67 -1.00 -9.86
CA GLY A 165 3.04 -1.06 -10.38
C GLY A 165 4.09 -1.30 -9.28
N ILE A 166 3.95 -0.67 -8.11
CA ILE A 166 4.81 -0.95 -6.94
C ILE A 166 4.71 -2.41 -6.49
N GLY A 167 3.49 -2.96 -6.42
CA GLY A 167 3.28 -4.38 -6.14
C GLY A 167 3.91 -5.30 -7.18
N ASP A 168 3.78 -4.96 -8.46
CA ASP A 168 4.36 -5.72 -9.57
C ASP A 168 5.90 -5.71 -9.52
N ILE A 169 6.53 -4.60 -9.12
CA ILE A 169 7.99 -4.53 -8.87
C ILE A 169 8.39 -5.50 -7.75
N ALA A 170 7.65 -5.51 -6.65
CA ALA A 170 7.91 -6.39 -5.51
C ALA A 170 7.82 -7.88 -5.91
N VAL A 171 6.78 -8.25 -6.66
CA VAL A 171 6.64 -9.59 -7.25
C VAL A 171 7.78 -9.92 -8.21
N LEU A 172 8.17 -8.99 -9.08
CA LEU A 172 9.28 -9.18 -10.01
C LEU A 172 10.62 -9.40 -9.28
N SER A 173 10.85 -8.65 -8.20
CA SER A 173 12.04 -8.76 -7.36
C SER A 173 12.13 -10.10 -6.64
N GLN A 174 11.03 -10.56 -6.05
CA GLN A 174 10.96 -11.89 -5.43
C GLN A 174 11.18 -12.99 -6.48
N TRP A 175 10.49 -12.90 -7.62
CA TRP A 175 10.63 -13.88 -8.70
C TRP A 175 12.07 -13.96 -9.24
N LYS A 176 12.75 -12.82 -9.40
CA LYS A 176 14.18 -12.77 -9.76
C LYS A 176 14.99 -13.56 -8.73
N SER A 177 14.81 -13.26 -7.44
CA SER A 177 15.56 -13.89 -6.34
C SER A 177 15.34 -15.41 -6.30
N ASP A 178 14.10 -15.86 -6.47
CA ASP A 178 13.74 -17.28 -6.50
C ASP A 178 14.36 -18.00 -7.71
N CYS A 179 14.37 -17.36 -8.89
CA CYS A 179 14.98 -17.90 -10.10
C CYS A 179 16.50 -18.02 -9.98
N ILE A 180 17.16 -16.99 -9.42
CA ILE A 180 18.61 -17.03 -9.15
C ILE A 180 18.92 -18.12 -8.12
N GLY A 181 18.15 -18.24 -7.05
CA GLY A 181 18.30 -19.29 -6.06
C GLY A 181 18.14 -20.71 -6.63
N LYS A 182 17.38 -20.86 -7.71
CA LYS A 182 17.22 -22.11 -8.47
C LYS A 182 18.25 -22.29 -9.60
N GLY A 183 19.14 -21.32 -9.81
CA GLY A 183 20.19 -21.35 -10.83
C GLY A 183 19.71 -21.11 -12.26
N HIS A 184 18.48 -20.65 -12.47
CA HIS A 184 17.93 -20.41 -13.80
C HIS A 184 17.01 -19.18 -13.83
N LEU A 185 17.53 -18.07 -14.36
CA LEU A 185 16.77 -16.86 -14.65
C LEU A 185 16.56 -16.73 -16.17
N ASP A 186 15.30 -16.76 -16.59
CA ASP A 186 14.94 -16.40 -17.97
C ASP A 186 15.00 -14.86 -18.11
N LEU A 187 16.10 -14.40 -18.71
CA LEU A 187 16.36 -12.97 -18.92
C LEU A 187 15.33 -12.33 -19.86
N ASN A 188 14.83 -13.05 -20.85
CA ASN A 188 13.85 -12.50 -21.78
C ASN A 188 12.49 -12.31 -21.09
N ALA A 189 12.06 -13.31 -20.30
CA ALA A 189 10.87 -13.18 -19.47
C ALA A 189 11.01 -12.07 -18.42
N PHE A 190 12.18 -11.92 -17.80
CA PHE A 190 12.46 -10.84 -16.87
C PHE A 190 12.34 -9.47 -17.54
N GLN A 191 13.01 -9.27 -18.69
CA GLN A 191 12.97 -8.00 -19.42
C GLN A 191 11.56 -7.67 -19.92
N THR A 192 10.79 -8.68 -20.35
CA THR A 192 9.41 -8.48 -20.80
C THR A 192 8.50 -8.00 -19.66
N LYS A 193 8.59 -8.64 -18.48
CA LYS A 193 7.83 -8.21 -17.29
C LYS A 193 8.25 -6.82 -16.82
N ARG A 194 9.57 -6.56 -16.81
CA ARG A 194 10.15 -5.26 -16.46
C ARG A 194 9.61 -4.15 -17.36
N GLN A 195 9.72 -4.33 -18.69
CA GLN A 195 9.28 -3.34 -19.66
C GLN A 195 7.80 -3.04 -19.52
N ARG A 196 6.97 -4.06 -19.30
CA ARG A 196 5.54 -3.85 -19.06
C ARG A 196 5.26 -2.93 -17.87
N ILE A 197 5.95 -3.14 -16.74
CA ILE A 197 5.79 -2.30 -15.55
C ILE A 197 6.26 -0.87 -15.83
N GLU A 198 7.39 -0.72 -16.53
CA GLU A 198 7.94 0.57 -16.96
C GLU A 198 6.94 1.34 -17.84
N ASP A 199 6.43 0.71 -18.90
CA ASP A 199 5.44 1.31 -19.81
C ASP A 199 4.16 1.73 -19.08
N GLU A 200 3.65 0.90 -18.16
CA GLU A 200 2.47 1.20 -17.36
C GLU A 200 2.70 2.42 -16.43
N LEU A 201 3.89 2.54 -15.81
CA LEU A 201 4.24 3.66 -14.95
C LEU A 201 4.51 4.96 -15.74
N GLU A 202 5.21 4.89 -16.87
CA GLU A 202 5.47 6.03 -17.76
C GLU A 202 4.16 6.58 -18.34
N THR A 203 3.24 5.70 -18.76
CA THR A 203 1.91 6.10 -19.22
C THR A 203 1.17 6.92 -18.16
N VAL A 204 1.28 6.55 -16.88
CA VAL A 204 0.69 7.35 -15.79
C VAL A 204 1.37 8.70 -15.67
N MET A 205 2.69 8.78 -15.79
CA MET A 205 3.42 10.06 -15.74
C MET A 205 3.03 11.00 -16.88
N ASP A 206 2.79 10.47 -18.08
CA ASP A 206 2.39 11.25 -19.26
C ASP A 206 0.94 11.74 -19.16
N THR A 207 0.06 10.91 -18.62
CA THR A 207 -1.38 11.21 -18.51
C THR A 207 -1.73 12.02 -17.26
N THR A 208 -0.81 12.12 -16.29
CA THR A 208 -0.99 12.88 -15.05
C THR A 208 -0.24 14.21 -15.17
N PRO A 209 -0.92 15.34 -15.45
CA PRO A 209 -0.25 16.62 -15.65
C PRO A 209 0.47 17.05 -14.37
N MET A 210 1.71 17.53 -14.49
CA MET A 210 2.31 18.30 -13.40
C MET A 210 1.49 19.57 -13.28
N ALA A 211 1.04 19.91 -12.08
CA ALA A 211 0.43 21.21 -11.82
C ALA A 211 1.32 22.27 -12.48
N SER A 212 0.79 22.94 -13.50
CA SER A 212 1.49 23.99 -14.20
C SER A 212 1.97 24.99 -13.16
N ALA A 213 3.28 25.15 -13.05
CA ALA A 213 3.89 26.23 -12.29
C ALA A 213 3.65 27.57 -13.03
N ASN A 214 2.39 27.94 -13.24
CA ASN A 214 2.00 29.26 -13.74
C ASN A 214 1.02 29.90 -12.77
N SER A 215 1.60 30.77 -11.95
CA SER A 215 1.07 32.09 -11.59
C SER A 215 -0.16 32.15 -10.68
N HIS A 216 0.11 32.24 -9.38
CA HIS A 216 -0.63 33.19 -8.55
C HIS A 216 -0.52 34.59 -9.17
N GLY A 217 -1.51 34.99 -9.97
CA GLY A 217 -1.57 36.34 -10.49
C GLY A 217 -2.20 36.42 -11.87
N LEU A 218 -3.53 36.34 -11.95
CA LEU A 218 -4.37 37.39 -12.54
C LEU A 218 -5.84 36.93 -12.48
N LEU A 219 -6.63 37.66 -11.68
CA LEU A 219 -8.08 37.67 -11.75
C LEU A 219 -8.49 38.07 -13.18
N SER A 220 -8.96 37.10 -13.96
CA SER A 220 -9.60 37.34 -15.25
C SER A 220 -11.11 37.08 -15.10
N VAL A 221 -11.83 38.16 -14.83
CA VAL A 221 -13.29 38.25 -14.88
C VAL A 221 -13.75 38.14 -16.34
N ILE A 222 -14.43 37.06 -16.75
CA ILE A 222 -15.16 36.94 -18.03
C ILE A 222 -16.42 36.03 -17.85
N PRO A 223 -17.57 36.30 -18.54
CA PRO A 223 -18.95 36.05 -18.10
C PRO A 223 -19.54 34.66 -18.41
N PRO A 224 -20.77 34.36 -17.93
CA PRO A 224 -21.36 33.02 -18.05
C PRO A 224 -22.05 32.85 -19.40
N SER A 225 -21.58 31.91 -20.22
CA SER A 225 -22.48 31.21 -21.13
C SER A 225 -21.88 29.89 -21.64
N GLN A 226 -22.78 28.89 -21.66
CA GLN A 226 -22.70 27.58 -22.29
C GLN A 226 -22.07 26.46 -21.45
N ALA A 227 -22.97 25.80 -20.71
CA ALA A 227 -22.80 24.47 -20.16
C ALA A 227 -22.61 23.44 -21.28
N SER A 228 -21.46 22.77 -21.28
CA SER A 228 -21.31 21.43 -21.87
C SER A 228 -20.93 20.47 -20.75
N SER A 229 -21.81 19.50 -20.54
CA SER A 229 -21.73 18.46 -19.52
C SER A 229 -20.66 17.43 -19.90
N HIS A 230 -19.42 17.69 -19.52
CA HIS A 230 -18.48 16.63 -19.22
C HIS A 230 -18.04 16.80 -17.78
N THR A 231 -18.52 15.90 -16.93
CA THR A 231 -18.05 15.71 -15.56
C THR A 231 -16.57 15.34 -15.59
N LYS A 232 -15.69 16.34 -15.73
CA LYS A 232 -14.31 16.22 -15.28
C LYS A 232 -14.42 16.02 -13.78
N SER A 233 -14.11 14.81 -13.34
CA SER A 233 -13.82 14.50 -11.95
C SER A 233 -12.94 15.64 -11.41
N GLU A 234 -13.32 16.20 -10.27
CA GLU A 234 -12.51 17.16 -9.52
C GLU A 234 -11.23 16.44 -9.02
N GLN A 235 -10.35 16.03 -9.93
CA GLN A 235 -9.02 15.54 -9.58
C GLN A 235 -8.27 16.70 -8.97
N ARG A 236 -7.90 16.54 -7.70
CA ARG A 236 -7.17 17.57 -6.97
C ARG A 236 -5.75 17.62 -7.52
N PRO A 237 -5.25 18.79 -7.96
CA PRO A 237 -3.90 18.95 -8.50
C PRO A 237 -2.79 18.39 -7.60
N GLU A 238 -3.03 18.34 -6.28
CA GLU A 238 -2.10 17.80 -5.29
C GLU A 238 -1.95 16.27 -5.36
N GLN A 239 -3.01 15.53 -5.69
CA GLN A 239 -2.98 14.07 -5.84
C GLN A 239 -2.16 13.66 -7.07
N ASP A 240 -2.19 14.46 -8.13
CA ASP A 240 -1.40 14.27 -9.35
C ASP A 240 0.11 14.40 -9.04
N CYS A 241 0.48 15.41 -8.24
CA CYS A 241 1.87 15.58 -7.79
C CYS A 241 2.35 14.38 -6.97
N VAL A 242 1.57 13.94 -5.97
CA VAL A 242 1.93 12.79 -5.12
C VAL A 242 2.04 11.52 -5.97
N THR A 243 1.07 11.25 -6.84
CA THR A 243 1.09 10.10 -7.75
C THR A 243 2.35 10.07 -8.60
N ARG A 244 2.77 11.22 -9.16
CA ARG A 244 4.00 11.30 -9.95
C ARG A 244 5.26 11.06 -9.11
N ILE A 245 5.30 11.51 -7.86
CA ILE A 245 6.42 11.22 -6.95
C ILE A 245 6.53 9.70 -6.73
N PHE A 246 5.41 9.03 -6.46
CA PHE A 246 5.40 7.57 -6.32
C PHE A 246 5.79 6.86 -7.62
N ALA A 247 5.30 7.31 -8.78
CA ALA A 247 5.66 6.72 -10.07
C ALA A 247 7.16 6.85 -10.37
N ALA A 248 7.74 8.04 -10.14
CA ALA A 248 9.16 8.28 -10.31
C ALA A 248 10.00 7.42 -9.35
N ALA A 249 9.57 7.30 -8.08
CA ALA A 249 10.23 6.43 -7.12
C ALA A 249 10.16 4.95 -7.52
N ALA A 250 9.01 4.49 -8.04
CA ALA A 250 8.82 3.13 -8.53
C ALA A 250 9.72 2.85 -9.75
N LEU A 251 9.82 3.76 -10.71
CA LEU A 251 10.74 3.66 -11.84
C LEU A 251 12.20 3.58 -11.39
N ALA A 252 12.59 4.38 -10.39
CA ALA A 252 13.93 4.31 -9.80
C ALA A 252 14.22 2.94 -9.15
N GLN A 253 13.24 2.37 -8.43
CA GLN A 253 13.35 1.02 -7.86
C GLN A 253 13.47 -0.06 -8.96
N LEU A 254 12.68 0.05 -10.03
CA LEU A 254 12.73 -0.86 -11.17
C LEU A 254 14.09 -0.79 -11.90
N ALA A 255 14.66 0.40 -12.05
CA ALA A 255 15.99 0.61 -12.61
C ALA A 255 17.08 -0.02 -11.72
N ALA A 256 17.00 0.19 -10.39
CA ALA A 256 17.93 -0.41 -9.44
C ALA A 256 17.91 -1.95 -9.49
N LEU A 257 16.72 -2.56 -9.57
CA LEU A 257 16.56 -4.01 -9.71
C LEU A 257 17.27 -4.57 -10.95
N THR A 258 17.31 -3.77 -12.03
CA THR A 258 17.92 -4.15 -13.32
C THR A 258 19.44 -4.08 -13.27
N ALA A 259 20.00 -3.05 -12.62
CA ALA A 259 21.45 -2.92 -12.44
C ALA A 259 22.02 -4.14 -11.71
N GLU A 260 21.29 -4.68 -10.73
CA GLU A 260 21.70 -5.87 -9.99
C GLU A 260 21.69 -7.15 -10.83
N VAL A 261 20.82 -7.26 -11.84
CA VAL A 261 20.84 -8.44 -12.74
C VAL A 261 22.19 -8.52 -13.47
N SER A 262 22.72 -7.38 -13.90
CA SER A 262 24.03 -7.32 -14.58
C SER A 262 25.18 -7.74 -13.65
N THR A 263 25.12 -7.37 -12.37
CA THR A 263 26.12 -7.78 -11.38
C THR A 263 26.02 -9.27 -11.04
N ASP A 264 24.80 -9.78 -10.84
CA ASP A 264 24.56 -11.19 -10.46
C ASP A 264 25.05 -12.15 -11.55
N ILE A 265 24.80 -11.82 -12.83
CA ILE A 265 25.31 -12.59 -13.98
C ILE A 265 26.83 -12.57 -14.04
N SER A 266 27.45 -11.39 -13.83
CA SER A 266 28.91 -11.25 -13.88
C SER A 266 29.58 -12.09 -12.79
N VAL A 267 29.03 -12.10 -11.58
CA VAL A 267 29.54 -12.92 -10.46
C VAL A 267 29.35 -14.41 -10.73
N THR A 268 28.18 -14.81 -11.25
CA THR A 268 27.89 -16.22 -11.57
C THR A 268 28.79 -16.74 -12.69
N ALA A 269 29.06 -15.92 -13.72
CA ALA A 269 29.97 -16.26 -14.80
C ALA A 269 31.43 -16.40 -14.31
N CYS A 270 31.87 -15.57 -13.36
CA CYS A 270 33.20 -15.71 -12.75
C CYS A 270 33.35 -16.99 -11.92
N LEU A 271 32.29 -17.43 -11.22
CA LEU A 271 32.33 -18.63 -10.37
C LEU A 271 32.29 -19.96 -11.16
N LEU A 272 31.75 -19.95 -12.38
CA LEU A 272 31.71 -21.12 -13.27
C LEU A 272 32.97 -21.26 -14.16
N GLY A 273 33.88 -20.27 -14.11
CA GLY A 273 35.08 -20.19 -14.95
C GLY A 273 36.40 -20.63 -14.29
N THR A 274 36.35 -21.25 -13.09
CA THR A 274 37.50 -21.78 -12.35
C THR A 274 37.35 -23.27 -12.07
#